data_AF-A0A915E4T3-F1
#
_entry.id   AF-A0A915E4T3-F1
#
_cell.length_a   1.000
_cell.length_b   1.000
_cell.length_c   1.000
_cell.angle_alpha   90.00
_cell.angle_beta   90.00
_cell.angle_gamma   90.00
#
_symmetry.space_group_name_H-M   'P 1'
#
loop_
_entity.id
_entity.type
_entity.pdbx_description
1 polymer ?
#
loop_
_entity_poly.entity_id
_entity_poly.type
_entity_poly.pdbx_seq_one_letter_code
_entity_poly.pdbx_strand_id
1 'polypeptide(L)'
;MMDEEHVLDRVNRDAEDRHNKKRQAREEARQIRLEQLERQIRANDENSHHSHQKTMEADDDNDNASSADCTPTANNHSRRSTPTKATPSASKVDENQKLKEKVTELENKFQRAMLLYSQLDNEKSALLYEIDLLKDDMEEKDQIVYQVQRENRDLISEVKLLKRTVDGMQATQQSLKHEIAQRDQLIQDNGFVLVEQEATEDLSSSSHHHQQLSSDSGSGSAINDRTGPILFSTQTLNLVEKAIPGSSSVDEKIRKLVDMNKKMRQQVEEQEKTLYARRQRQANDQTSTAASATANGSLSEEARDALKQLAEMKLKLQESERENTVNQSNVIRLEGQLKRFKTSQEQGEKETSDLKAQNRILKKDLRDKEHALEEAKETNTHLQSRLEKIRNSRRQPV
;
A
#
# COMPACT_ATOMS: atom_id res chain seq x y z
N MET A 1 -7.93 8.01 2.47
CA MET A 1 -7.10 7.22 1.54
C MET A 1 -6.67 5.89 2.15
N MET A 2 -6.25 5.84 3.43
CA MET A 2 -5.94 4.58 4.13
C MET A 2 -7.10 3.55 4.14
N ASP A 3 -8.36 4.01 4.21
CA ASP A 3 -9.52 3.12 4.31
C ASP A 3 -9.88 2.37 3.02
N GLU A 4 -9.52 2.90 1.84
CA GLU A 4 -9.86 2.25 0.56
C GLU A 4 -8.83 1.16 0.21
N GLU A 5 -7.56 1.40 0.52
CA GLU A 5 -6.47 0.43 0.37
C GLU A 5 -6.68 -0.79 1.27
N HIS A 6 -7.10 -0.59 2.52
CA HIS A 6 -7.43 -1.67 3.45
C HIS A 6 -8.70 -2.46 3.09
N VAL A 7 -9.57 -1.92 2.24
CA VAL A 7 -10.77 -2.61 1.74
C VAL A 7 -10.43 -3.44 0.50
N LEU A 8 -9.64 -2.90 -0.42
CA LEU A 8 -9.13 -3.61 -1.60
C LEU A 8 -8.27 -4.82 -1.22
N ASP A 9 -7.37 -4.66 -0.25
CA ASP A 9 -6.56 -5.78 0.26
C ASP A 9 -7.42 -6.88 0.88
N ARG A 10 -8.50 -6.51 1.57
CA ARG A 10 -9.42 -7.48 2.16
C ARG A 10 -10.21 -8.25 1.10
N VAL A 11 -10.63 -7.57 0.04
CA VAL A 11 -11.34 -8.19 -1.08
C VAL A 11 -10.43 -9.12 -1.88
N ASN A 12 -9.18 -8.71 -2.13
CA ASN A 12 -8.20 -9.56 -2.82
C ASN A 12 -7.86 -10.80 -1.99
N ARG A 13 -7.65 -10.65 -0.69
CA ARG A 13 -7.36 -11.78 0.21
C ARG A 13 -8.54 -12.75 0.34
N ASP A 14 -9.77 -12.24 0.42
CA ASP A 14 -10.98 -13.09 0.43
C ASP A 14 -11.19 -13.79 -0.93
N ALA A 15 -10.84 -13.15 -2.05
CA ALA A 15 -10.88 -13.77 -3.37
C ALA A 15 -9.83 -14.89 -3.53
N GLU A 16 -8.60 -14.65 -3.07
CA GLU A 16 -7.53 -15.66 -3.04
C GLU A 16 -7.90 -16.85 -2.15
N ASP A 17 -8.44 -16.60 -0.95
CA ASP A 17 -8.87 -17.66 -0.04
C ASP A 17 -9.99 -18.51 -0.63
N ARG A 18 -10.93 -17.90 -1.36
CA ARG A 18 -11.99 -18.64 -2.08
C ARG A 18 -11.42 -19.49 -3.21
N HIS A 19 -10.46 -18.98 -3.97
CA HIS A 19 -9.81 -19.73 -5.03
C HIS A 19 -8.95 -20.89 -4.47
N ASN A 20 -8.26 -20.68 -3.36
CA ASN A 20 -7.49 -21.71 -2.68
C ASN A 20 -8.37 -22.82 -2.12
N LYS A 21 -9.49 -22.48 -1.47
CA LYS A 21 -10.49 -23.48 -1.03
C LYS A 21 -11.07 -24.27 -2.19
N LYS A 22 -11.32 -23.62 -3.34
CA LYS A 22 -11.79 -24.30 -4.55
C LYS A 22 -10.73 -25.25 -5.14
N ARG A 23 -9.45 -24.90 -5.02
CA ARG A 23 -8.33 -25.77 -5.43
C ARG A 23 -8.18 -26.97 -4.50
N GLN A 24 -8.19 -26.75 -3.19
CA GLN A 24 -8.16 -27.81 -2.18
C GLN A 24 -9.34 -28.78 -2.32
N ALA A 25 -10.56 -28.28 -2.50
CA ALA A 25 -11.73 -29.14 -2.70
C ALA A 25 -11.62 -30.01 -3.97
N ARG A 26 -10.93 -29.52 -5.02
CA ARG A 26 -10.67 -30.29 -6.24
C ARG A 26 -9.57 -31.33 -6.02
N GLU A 27 -8.52 -30.99 -5.29
CA GLU A 27 -7.48 -31.96 -4.89
C GLU A 27 -8.05 -33.06 -3.99
N GLU A 28 -8.87 -32.71 -3.01
CA GLU A 28 -9.58 -33.68 -2.16
C GLU A 28 -10.51 -34.57 -3.01
N ALA A 29 -11.24 -34.02 -3.98
CA ALA A 29 -12.06 -34.82 -4.89
C ALA A 29 -11.22 -35.76 -5.78
N ARG A 30 -10.06 -35.30 -6.26
CA ARG A 30 -9.10 -36.14 -7.00
C ARG A 30 -8.57 -37.27 -6.10
N GLN A 31 -8.27 -36.96 -4.84
CA GLN A 31 -7.72 -37.91 -3.88
C GLN A 31 -8.75 -38.97 -3.45
N ILE A 32 -10.00 -38.56 -3.20
CA ILE A 32 -11.10 -39.50 -2.92
C ILE A 32 -11.34 -40.43 -4.11
N ARG A 33 -11.30 -39.90 -5.34
CA ARG A 33 -11.45 -40.72 -6.55
C ARG A 33 -10.30 -41.71 -6.72
N LEU A 34 -9.08 -41.30 -6.42
CA LEU A 34 -7.89 -42.16 -6.46
C LEU A 34 -7.99 -43.29 -5.42
N GLU A 35 -8.38 -42.97 -4.19
CA GLU A 35 -8.56 -43.94 -3.12
C GLU A 35 -9.69 -44.95 -3.44
N GLN A 36 -10.77 -44.48 -4.07
CA GLN A 36 -11.86 -45.34 -4.51
C GLN A 36 -11.42 -46.29 -5.64
N LEU A 37 -10.58 -45.82 -6.56
CA LEU A 37 -9.98 -46.65 -7.60
C LEU A 37 -9.04 -47.71 -7.00
N GLU A 38 -8.22 -47.32 -6.02
CA GLU A 38 -7.32 -48.25 -5.33
C GLU A 38 -8.08 -49.33 -4.57
N ARG A 39 -9.21 -48.97 -3.92
CA ARG A 39 -10.11 -49.96 -3.30
C ARG A 39 -10.72 -50.90 -4.34
N GLN A 40 -11.06 -50.42 -5.52
CA GLN A 40 -11.64 -51.25 -6.56
C GLN A 40 -10.61 -52.24 -7.14
N ILE A 41 -9.36 -51.81 -7.30
CA ILE A 41 -8.25 -52.70 -7.69
C ILE A 41 -8.02 -53.76 -6.60
N ARG A 42 -7.94 -53.35 -5.33
CA ARG A 42 -7.72 -54.27 -4.20
C ARG A 42 -8.87 -55.29 -4.05
N ALA A 43 -10.12 -54.86 -4.22
CA ALA A 43 -11.28 -55.76 -4.20
C ALA A 43 -11.30 -56.72 -5.40
N ASN A 44 -10.85 -56.28 -6.58
CA ASN A 44 -10.70 -57.16 -7.74
C ASN A 44 -9.58 -58.18 -7.53
N ASP A 45 -8.45 -57.79 -6.93
CA ASP A 45 -7.36 -58.70 -6.57
C ASP A 45 -7.80 -59.73 -5.52
N GLU A 46 -8.53 -59.30 -4.49
CA GLU A 46 -9.13 -60.20 -3.48
C GLU A 46 -10.16 -61.16 -4.10
N ASN A 47 -10.98 -60.69 -5.04
CA ASN A 47 -11.95 -61.54 -5.74
C ASN A 47 -11.26 -62.52 -6.70
N SER A 48 -10.14 -62.12 -7.31
CA SER A 48 -9.28 -62.99 -8.10
C SER A 48 -8.64 -64.08 -7.23
N HIS A 49 -8.11 -63.72 -6.06
CA HIS A 49 -7.58 -64.66 -5.07
C HIS A 49 -8.66 -65.60 -4.50
N HIS A 50 -9.87 -65.10 -4.22
CA HIS A 50 -10.98 -65.92 -3.74
C HIS A 50 -11.50 -66.89 -4.81
N SER A 51 -11.48 -66.49 -6.09
CA SER A 51 -11.80 -67.38 -7.22
C SER A 51 -10.75 -68.48 -7.40
N HIS A 52 -9.46 -68.18 -7.21
CA HIS A 52 -8.37 -69.16 -7.26
C HIS A 52 -8.36 -70.11 -6.05
N GLN A 53 -8.72 -69.62 -4.85
CA GLN A 53 -8.84 -70.46 -3.66
C GLN A 53 -10.06 -71.40 -3.74
N LYS A 54 -11.19 -70.90 -4.26
CA LYS A 54 -12.40 -71.72 -4.47
C LYS A 54 -12.22 -72.82 -5.53
N THR A 55 -11.33 -72.62 -6.50
CA THR A 55 -10.94 -73.70 -7.43
C THR A 55 -10.01 -74.73 -6.80
N MET A 56 -9.28 -74.40 -5.72
CA MET A 56 -8.44 -75.37 -5.01
C MET A 56 -9.17 -76.12 -3.89
N GLU A 57 -10.21 -75.54 -3.29
CA GLU A 57 -11.08 -76.24 -2.31
C GLU A 57 -12.10 -77.19 -2.97
N ALA A 58 -12.31 -77.09 -4.30
CA ALA A 58 -13.25 -77.96 -5.02
C ALA A 58 -12.66 -79.32 -5.44
N ASP A 59 -11.35 -79.55 -5.25
CA ASP A 59 -10.65 -80.78 -5.64
C ASP A 59 -10.43 -81.78 -4.49
N ASP A 60 -10.83 -81.47 -3.25
CA ASP A 60 -10.56 -82.33 -2.06
C ASP A 60 -11.80 -83.01 -1.43
N ASP A 61 -13.02 -82.77 -1.92
CA ASP A 61 -14.24 -83.37 -1.34
C ASP A 61 -15.20 -83.91 -2.41
N ASN A 62 -14.92 -85.08 -3.02
CA ASN A 62 -15.99 -85.89 -3.64
C ASN A 62 -15.66 -87.37 -3.85
N ASP A 63 -15.40 -88.10 -2.76
CA ASP A 63 -15.78 -89.50 -2.67
C ASP A 63 -17.11 -89.56 -1.91
N ASN A 64 -18.21 -89.98 -2.57
CA ASN A 64 -19.25 -90.90 -2.05
C ASN A 64 -20.67 -90.68 -2.64
N ALA A 65 -21.25 -91.81 -3.09
CA ALA A 65 -22.67 -92.18 -3.13
C ALA A 65 -23.71 -91.40 -3.98
N SER A 66 -24.03 -92.02 -5.13
CA SER A 66 -25.38 -92.43 -5.59
C SER A 66 -26.65 -91.80 -4.99
N SER A 67 -27.58 -91.36 -5.86
CA SER A 67 -29.00 -91.83 -5.92
C SER A 67 -29.90 -90.91 -6.76
N ALA A 68 -30.67 -91.53 -7.68
CA ALA A 68 -32.01 -91.26 -8.25
C ALA A 68 -32.66 -89.84 -8.12
N ASP A 69 -33.42 -89.29 -9.07
CA ASP A 69 -34.55 -89.91 -9.79
C ASP A 69 -35.17 -88.98 -10.87
N CYS A 70 -35.74 -89.62 -11.92
CA CYS A 70 -36.85 -89.31 -12.86
C CYS A 70 -37.08 -87.93 -13.55
N THR A 71 -36.95 -87.79 -14.90
CA THR A 71 -37.85 -88.11 -16.07
C THR A 71 -38.96 -87.05 -16.38
N PRO A 72 -39.65 -86.98 -17.55
CA PRO A 72 -39.56 -87.68 -18.87
C PRO A 72 -39.57 -86.72 -20.12
N THR A 73 -39.38 -87.12 -21.39
CA THR A 73 -40.46 -87.59 -22.31
C THR A 73 -39.93 -88.01 -23.70
N ALA A 74 -40.36 -89.22 -24.13
CA ALA A 74 -40.67 -89.83 -25.45
C ALA A 74 -40.15 -89.17 -26.77
N ASN A 75 -39.85 -89.89 -27.86
CA ASN A 75 -40.47 -91.11 -28.38
C ASN A 75 -39.64 -91.70 -29.56
N ASN A 76 -39.62 -93.05 -29.67
CA ASN A 76 -39.70 -93.86 -30.91
C ASN A 76 -38.63 -93.78 -32.04
N HIS A 77 -37.83 -94.85 -32.23
CA HIS A 77 -38.15 -96.00 -33.11
C HIS A 77 -36.97 -96.94 -33.43
N SER A 78 -37.33 -98.22 -33.51
CA SER A 78 -36.66 -99.46 -33.90
C SER A 78 -35.69 -99.44 -35.11
N ARG A 79 -34.60 -100.24 -35.01
CA ARG A 79 -34.15 -101.35 -35.91
C ARG A 79 -32.62 -101.46 -35.89
N ARG A 80 -32.06 -102.47 -35.22
CA ARG A 80 -31.54 -103.71 -35.84
C ARG A 80 -30.49 -103.45 -36.93
N SER A 81 -29.21 -103.68 -36.60
CA SER A 81 -28.29 -104.61 -37.28
C SER A 81 -26.85 -104.43 -36.79
N THR A 82 -26.31 -105.45 -36.13
CA THR A 82 -24.90 -105.84 -36.29
C THR A 82 -24.74 -106.38 -37.72
N PRO A 83 -23.57 -106.35 -38.38
CA PRO A 83 -22.34 -106.91 -37.81
C PRO A 83 -21.01 -106.27 -38.27
N THR A 84 -19.94 -106.89 -37.80
CA THR A 84 -18.58 -106.91 -38.38
C THR A 84 -17.60 -105.82 -37.94
N LYS A 85 -16.87 -106.17 -36.88
CA LYS A 85 -15.40 -106.21 -36.81
C LYS A 85 -14.72 -105.90 -38.16
N ALA A 86 -14.43 -104.62 -38.40
CA ALA A 86 -13.43 -104.19 -39.36
C ALA A 86 -12.32 -103.50 -38.57
N THR A 87 -11.13 -104.06 -38.64
CA THR A 87 -9.88 -103.43 -38.20
C THR A 87 -9.79 -102.03 -38.80
N PRO A 88 -9.60 -100.95 -38.01
CA PRO A 88 -9.35 -99.65 -38.62
C PRO A 88 -8.01 -99.75 -39.33
N SER A 89 -8.01 -99.56 -40.65
CA SER A 89 -6.78 -99.38 -41.42
C SER A 89 -5.98 -98.26 -40.77
N ALA A 90 -4.73 -98.53 -40.35
CA ALA A 90 -3.85 -97.60 -39.63
C ALA A 90 -3.86 -96.16 -40.20
N SER A 91 -3.96 -96.02 -41.53
CA SER A 91 -4.10 -94.74 -42.25
C SER A 91 -5.21 -93.80 -41.75
N LYS A 92 -6.40 -94.30 -41.38
CA LYS A 92 -7.54 -93.44 -40.95
C LYS A 92 -7.45 -93.00 -39.49
N VAL A 93 -6.72 -93.76 -38.67
CA VAL A 93 -6.44 -93.40 -37.27
C VAL A 93 -5.38 -92.29 -37.25
N ASP A 94 -4.35 -92.41 -38.10
CA ASP A 94 -3.30 -91.40 -38.27
C ASP A 94 -3.85 -90.07 -38.81
N GLU A 95 -4.80 -90.09 -39.75
CA GLU A 95 -5.45 -88.87 -40.25
C GLU A 95 -6.31 -88.18 -39.18
N ASN A 96 -7.08 -88.94 -38.39
CA ASN A 96 -7.84 -88.38 -37.27
C ASN A 96 -6.94 -87.79 -36.19
N GLN A 97 -5.79 -88.42 -35.93
CA GLN A 97 -4.80 -87.91 -34.98
C GLN A 97 -4.20 -86.58 -35.46
N LYS A 98 -3.83 -86.48 -36.74
CA LYS A 98 -3.34 -85.21 -37.35
C LYS A 98 -4.39 -84.11 -37.34
N LEU A 99 -5.67 -84.43 -37.53
CA LEU A 99 -6.76 -83.45 -37.43
C LEU A 99 -6.94 -82.96 -36.00
N LYS A 100 -6.88 -83.85 -35.00
CA LYS A 100 -6.91 -83.48 -33.58
C LYS A 100 -5.73 -82.58 -33.21
N GLU A 101 -4.52 -82.90 -33.67
CA GLU A 101 -3.34 -82.06 -33.48
C GLU A 101 -3.48 -80.67 -34.12
N LYS A 102 -4.10 -80.57 -35.31
CA LYS A 102 -4.41 -79.28 -35.92
C LYS A 102 -5.47 -78.49 -35.16
N VAL A 103 -6.48 -79.17 -34.63
CA VAL A 103 -7.51 -78.54 -33.79
C VAL A 103 -6.87 -77.98 -32.52
N THR A 104 -6.04 -78.77 -31.83
CA THR A 104 -5.33 -78.29 -30.62
C THR A 104 -4.33 -77.18 -30.95
N GLU A 105 -3.65 -77.23 -32.10
CA GLU A 105 -2.78 -76.12 -32.55
C GLU A 105 -3.58 -74.84 -32.81
N LEU A 106 -4.76 -74.93 -33.44
CA LEU A 106 -5.65 -73.79 -33.66
C LEU A 106 -6.24 -73.25 -32.36
N GLU A 107 -6.63 -74.13 -31.42
CA GLU A 107 -7.10 -73.75 -30.09
C GLU A 107 -6.00 -73.01 -29.31
N ASN A 108 -4.76 -73.50 -29.34
CA ASN A 108 -3.62 -72.83 -28.72
C ASN A 108 -3.32 -71.47 -29.37
N LYS A 109 -3.41 -71.35 -30.70
CA LYS A 109 -3.26 -70.07 -31.41
C LYS A 109 -4.37 -69.09 -31.04
N PHE A 110 -5.61 -69.57 -30.94
CA PHE A 110 -6.75 -68.76 -30.52
C PHE A 110 -6.60 -68.26 -29.08
N GLN A 111 -6.20 -69.13 -28.15
CA GLN A 111 -5.93 -68.73 -26.76
C GLN A 111 -4.82 -67.68 -26.67
N ARG A 112 -3.72 -67.84 -27.41
CA ARG A 112 -2.65 -66.82 -27.48
C ARG A 112 -3.15 -65.50 -28.05
N ALA A 113 -3.97 -65.54 -29.09
CA ALA A 113 -4.57 -64.33 -29.67
C ALA A 113 -5.52 -63.63 -28.68
N MET A 114 -6.31 -64.39 -27.90
CA MET A 114 -7.16 -63.83 -26.86
C MET A 114 -6.36 -63.17 -25.73
N LEU A 115 -5.27 -63.81 -25.27
CA LEU A 115 -4.39 -63.22 -24.26
C LEU A 115 -3.75 -61.91 -24.76
N LEU A 116 -3.26 -61.91 -25.99
CA LEU A 116 -2.69 -60.70 -26.60
C LEU A 116 -3.74 -59.60 -26.78
N TYR A 117 -4.97 -59.96 -27.16
CA TYR A 117 -6.07 -59.00 -27.30
C TYR A 117 -6.41 -58.35 -25.95
N SER A 118 -6.50 -59.14 -24.87
CA SER A 118 -6.71 -58.63 -23.51
C SER A 118 -5.57 -57.70 -23.07
N GLN A 119 -4.31 -58.08 -23.35
CA GLN A 119 -3.16 -57.22 -23.06
C GLN A 119 -3.25 -55.88 -23.81
N LEU A 120 -3.57 -55.92 -25.10
CA LEU A 120 -3.71 -54.71 -25.92
C LEU A 120 -4.85 -53.80 -25.43
N ASP A 121 -5.96 -54.38 -24.95
CA ASP A 121 -7.09 -53.60 -24.42
C ASP A 121 -6.74 -52.92 -23.08
N ASN A 122 -5.96 -53.58 -22.24
CA ASN A 122 -5.42 -52.98 -21.02
C ASN A 122 -4.44 -51.84 -21.33
N GLU A 123 -3.51 -52.04 -22.26
CA GLU A 123 -2.56 -51.00 -22.70
C GLU A 123 -3.29 -49.82 -23.33
N LYS A 124 -4.30 -50.08 -24.17
CA LYS A 124 -5.16 -49.05 -24.75
C LYS A 124 -5.88 -48.26 -23.66
N SER A 125 -6.43 -48.94 -22.65
CA SER A 125 -7.12 -48.29 -21.53
C SER A 125 -6.15 -47.43 -20.72
N ALA A 126 -4.96 -47.93 -20.41
CA ALA A 126 -3.91 -47.18 -19.72
C ALA A 126 -3.50 -45.90 -20.49
N LEU A 127 -3.26 -46.02 -21.79
CA LEU A 127 -2.93 -44.87 -22.65
C LEU A 127 -4.09 -43.87 -22.74
N LEU A 128 -5.33 -44.33 -22.74
CA LEU A 128 -6.50 -43.44 -22.76
C LEU A 128 -6.58 -42.60 -21.47
N TYR A 129 -6.30 -43.21 -20.32
CA TYR A 129 -6.20 -42.48 -19.05
C TYR A 129 -5.05 -41.47 -19.04
N GLU A 130 -3.89 -41.84 -19.57
CA GLU A 130 -2.75 -40.92 -19.68
C GLU A 130 -3.09 -39.72 -20.58
N ILE A 131 -3.77 -39.95 -21.70
CA ILE A 131 -4.24 -38.88 -22.59
C ILE A 131 -5.20 -37.92 -21.84
N ASP A 132 -6.12 -38.44 -21.04
CA ASP A 132 -7.08 -37.61 -20.31
C ASP A 132 -6.39 -36.80 -19.19
N LEU A 133 -5.42 -37.38 -18.48
CA LEU A 133 -4.58 -36.66 -17.52
C LEU A 133 -3.79 -35.53 -18.20
N LEU A 134 -3.19 -35.81 -19.37
CA LEU A 134 -2.44 -34.80 -20.12
C LEU A 134 -3.34 -33.68 -20.65
N LYS A 135 -4.61 -33.96 -20.99
CA LYS A 135 -5.59 -32.91 -21.35
C LYS A 135 -5.91 -32.03 -20.16
N ASP A 136 -6.18 -32.61 -18.98
CA ASP A 136 -6.42 -31.85 -17.75
C ASP A 136 -5.23 -30.94 -17.42
N ASP A 137 -4.00 -31.46 -17.53
CA ASP A 137 -2.77 -30.70 -17.31
C ASP A 137 -2.59 -29.57 -18.34
N MET A 138 -2.95 -29.82 -19.59
CA MET A 138 -2.95 -28.79 -20.64
C MET A 138 -3.95 -27.68 -20.34
N GLU A 139 -5.18 -28.02 -19.94
CA GLU A 139 -6.21 -27.04 -19.55
C GLU A 139 -5.79 -26.21 -18.33
N GLU A 140 -5.11 -26.83 -17.35
CA GLU A 140 -4.56 -26.11 -16.20
C GLU A 140 -3.44 -25.15 -16.61
N LYS A 141 -2.52 -25.58 -17.47
CA LYS A 141 -1.45 -24.74 -18.02
C LYS A 141 -2.02 -23.55 -18.78
N ASP A 142 -3.06 -23.75 -19.60
CA ASP A 142 -3.72 -22.67 -20.34
C ASP A 142 -4.38 -21.65 -19.41
N GLN A 143 -5.01 -22.10 -18.31
CA GLN A 143 -5.56 -21.20 -17.29
C GLN A 143 -4.47 -20.36 -16.61
N ILE A 144 -3.32 -20.98 -16.27
CA ILE A 144 -2.18 -20.27 -15.68
C ILE A 144 -1.63 -19.22 -16.66
N VAL A 145 -1.46 -19.59 -17.93
CA VAL A 145 -0.99 -18.65 -18.96
C VAL A 145 -1.95 -17.47 -19.11
N TYR A 146 -3.26 -17.72 -19.15
CA TYR A 146 -4.26 -16.66 -19.24
C TYR A 146 -4.19 -15.70 -18.04
N GLN A 147 -4.04 -16.24 -16.83
CA GLN A 147 -3.92 -15.46 -15.60
C GLN A 147 -2.66 -14.58 -15.61
N VAL A 148 -1.49 -15.17 -15.91
CA VAL A 148 -0.22 -14.44 -16.00
C VAL A 148 -0.26 -13.36 -17.09
N GLN A 149 -0.94 -13.62 -18.21
CA GLN A 149 -1.12 -12.61 -19.26
C GLN A 149 -2.00 -11.44 -18.79
N ARG A 150 -3.04 -11.71 -17.98
CA ARG A 150 -3.87 -10.66 -17.39
C ARG A 150 -3.08 -9.82 -16.40
N GLU A 151 -2.37 -10.45 -15.47
CA GLU A 151 -1.52 -9.77 -14.48
C GLU A 151 -0.45 -8.92 -15.16
N ASN A 152 0.19 -9.42 -16.23
CA ASN A 152 1.13 -8.63 -17.01
C ASN A 152 0.49 -7.38 -17.64
N ARG A 153 -0.76 -7.45 -18.12
CA ARG A 153 -1.47 -6.27 -18.65
C ARG A 153 -1.75 -5.25 -17.56
N ASP A 154 -2.15 -5.72 -16.38
CA ASP A 154 -2.44 -4.88 -15.23
C ASP A 154 -1.15 -4.17 -14.77
N LEU A 155 -0.04 -4.90 -14.60
CA LEU A 155 1.28 -4.35 -14.28
C LEU A 155 1.79 -3.37 -15.34
N ILE A 156 1.59 -3.65 -16.64
CA ILE A 156 1.94 -2.71 -17.71
C ILE A 156 1.13 -1.41 -17.59
N SER A 157 -0.14 -1.49 -17.22
CA SER A 157 -0.99 -0.32 -17.04
C SER A 157 -0.57 0.51 -15.83
N GLU A 158 -0.19 -0.14 -14.73
CA GLU A 158 0.33 0.49 -13.51
C GLU A 158 1.67 1.18 -13.77
N VAL A 159 2.61 0.52 -14.46
CA VAL A 159 3.89 1.12 -14.87
C VAL A 159 3.66 2.35 -15.73
N LYS A 160 2.69 2.34 -16.63
CA LYS A 160 2.33 3.53 -17.44
C LYS A 160 1.77 4.66 -16.57
N LEU A 161 0.98 4.36 -15.55
CA LEU A 161 0.47 5.36 -14.62
C LEU A 161 1.62 5.97 -13.79
N LEU A 162 2.46 5.12 -13.19
CA LEU A 162 3.62 5.56 -12.40
C LEU A 162 4.57 6.44 -13.21
N LYS A 163 4.84 6.09 -14.48
CA LYS A 163 5.64 6.95 -15.38
C LYS A 163 5.03 8.34 -15.53
N ARG A 164 3.72 8.45 -15.78
CA ARG A 164 3.05 9.77 -15.88
C ARG A 164 3.15 10.57 -14.58
N THR A 165 3.03 9.90 -13.44
CA THR A 165 3.19 10.55 -12.12
C THR A 165 4.61 11.07 -11.93
N VAL A 166 5.63 10.26 -12.26
CA VAL A 166 7.04 10.67 -12.21
C VAL A 166 7.32 11.85 -13.13
N ASP A 167 6.83 11.81 -14.37
CA ASP A 167 6.98 12.91 -15.33
C ASP A 167 6.33 14.20 -14.80
N GLY A 168 5.14 14.09 -14.20
CA GLY A 168 4.46 15.20 -13.54
C GLY A 168 5.26 15.78 -12.37
N MET A 169 5.81 14.93 -11.51
CA MET A 169 6.67 15.36 -10.39
C MET A 169 7.99 15.98 -10.85
N GLN A 170 8.57 15.50 -11.95
CA GLN A 170 9.77 16.09 -12.53
C GLN A 170 9.47 17.48 -13.11
N ALA A 171 8.32 17.66 -13.77
CA ALA A 171 7.91 18.96 -14.27
C ALA A 171 7.71 19.98 -13.13
N THR A 172 7.06 19.58 -12.03
CA THR A 172 6.91 20.46 -10.86
C THR A 172 8.26 20.76 -10.19
N GLN A 173 9.14 19.76 -10.06
CA GLN A 173 10.50 19.97 -9.56
C GLN A 173 11.28 20.98 -10.43
N GLN A 174 11.17 20.89 -11.75
CA GLN A 174 11.82 21.82 -12.67
C GLN A 174 11.24 23.24 -12.54
N SER A 175 9.92 23.38 -12.42
CA SER A 175 9.27 24.68 -12.16
C SER A 175 9.77 25.31 -10.86
N LEU A 176 9.78 24.54 -9.76
CA LEU A 176 10.25 25.02 -8.46
C LEU A 176 11.74 25.40 -8.50
N LYS A 177 12.58 24.62 -9.19
CA LYS A 177 13.98 24.98 -9.42
C LYS A 177 14.12 26.28 -10.18
N HIS A 178 13.30 26.50 -11.21
CA HIS A 178 13.30 27.74 -11.97
C HIS A 178 12.85 28.94 -11.12
N GLU A 179 11.79 28.78 -10.32
CA GLU A 179 11.31 29.81 -9.39
C GLU A 179 12.33 30.14 -8.29
N ILE A 180 13.05 29.14 -7.76
CA ILE A 180 14.17 29.37 -6.83
C ILE A 180 15.27 30.17 -7.52
N ALA A 181 15.70 29.74 -8.72
CA ALA A 181 16.74 30.44 -9.46
C ALA A 181 16.34 31.89 -9.79
N GLN A 182 15.09 32.14 -10.15
CA GLN A 182 14.56 33.49 -10.35
C GLN A 182 14.58 34.31 -9.06
N ARG A 183 14.20 33.73 -7.92
CA ARG A 183 14.29 34.38 -6.61
C ARG A 183 15.73 34.72 -6.24
N ASP A 184 16.66 33.79 -6.44
CA ASP A 184 18.08 34.01 -6.14
C ASP A 184 18.68 35.09 -7.06
N GLN A 185 18.26 35.15 -8.33
CA GLN A 185 18.63 36.23 -9.24
C GLN A 185 18.11 37.58 -8.76
N LEU A 186 16.83 37.67 -8.37
CA LEU A 186 16.26 38.91 -7.82
C LEU A 186 16.96 39.34 -6.52
N ILE A 187 17.35 38.39 -5.67
CA ILE A 187 18.13 38.67 -4.46
C ILE A 187 19.48 39.31 -4.82
N GLN A 188 20.19 38.74 -5.80
CA GLN A 188 21.48 39.25 -6.27
C GLN A 188 21.35 40.62 -6.95
N ASP A 189 20.35 40.82 -7.82
CA ASP A 189 20.10 42.07 -8.53
C ASP A 189 19.81 43.23 -7.57
N ASN A 190 19.16 42.94 -6.42
CA ASN A 190 18.93 43.91 -5.35
C ASN A 190 20.15 44.08 -4.42
N GLY A 191 21.28 43.45 -4.72
CA GLY A 191 22.53 43.59 -3.98
C GLY A 191 22.56 42.85 -2.66
N PHE A 192 21.79 41.76 -2.51
CA PHE A 192 21.80 40.89 -1.34
C PHE A 192 22.38 39.50 -1.66
N VAL A 193 22.86 38.80 -0.62
CA VAL A 193 23.44 37.46 -0.69
C VAL A 193 22.97 36.63 0.50
N LEU A 194 22.62 35.38 0.26
CA LEU A 194 22.31 34.40 1.29
C LEU A 194 23.63 33.85 1.87
N VAL A 195 23.80 33.96 3.19
CA VAL A 195 24.95 33.43 3.92
C VAL A 195 24.44 32.34 4.86
N GLU A 196 25.03 31.15 4.76
CA GLU A 196 24.72 30.05 5.67
C GLU A 196 25.23 30.38 7.08
N GLN A 197 24.38 30.15 8.07
CA GLN A 197 24.74 30.32 9.47
C GLN A 197 25.57 29.11 9.93
N GLU A 198 26.73 29.35 10.55
CA GLU A 198 27.47 28.26 11.18
C GLU A 198 26.69 27.70 12.37
N ALA A 199 26.56 26.38 12.45
CA ALA A 199 25.97 25.71 13.60
C ALA A 199 26.88 25.92 14.82
N THR A 200 26.46 26.81 15.73
CA THR A 200 27.15 26.98 17.01
C THR A 200 26.89 25.74 17.88
N GLU A 201 27.94 24.96 18.16
CA GLU A 201 27.88 23.77 19.03
C GLU A 201 27.35 24.05 20.45
N ASP A 202 27.25 25.33 20.84
CA ASP A 202 26.72 25.74 22.15
C ASP A 202 25.20 25.51 22.33
N LEU A 203 24.46 25.23 21.25
CA LEU A 203 23.01 24.96 21.29
C LEU A 203 22.64 23.47 21.09
N SER A 204 23.61 22.58 20.83
CA SER A 204 23.33 21.17 20.55
C SER A 204 23.23 20.27 21.78
N SER A 205 23.36 20.79 23.00
CA SER A 205 23.39 19.99 24.23
C SER A 205 22.01 19.73 24.88
N SER A 206 20.89 20.08 24.23
CA SER A 206 19.54 19.79 24.77
C SER A 206 18.58 19.00 23.86
N SER A 207 19.06 18.35 22.79
CA SER A 207 18.19 17.51 21.95
C SER A 207 18.73 16.09 21.77
N HIS A 208 18.63 15.31 22.84
CA HIS A 208 18.65 13.85 22.79
C HIS A 208 17.34 13.30 23.34
N HIS A 209 16.22 13.57 22.64
CA HIS A 209 15.17 12.55 22.55
C HIS A 209 14.26 12.74 21.34
N HIS A 210 14.00 11.60 20.69
CA HIS A 210 12.91 11.33 19.76
C HIS A 210 13.19 11.41 18.25
N GLN A 211 13.85 10.35 17.79
CA GLN A 211 13.63 9.75 16.48
C GLN A 211 12.25 9.06 16.49
N GLN A 212 11.27 9.60 15.76
CA GLN A 212 10.26 8.84 14.99
C GLN A 212 9.16 9.77 14.40
N LEU A 213 8.96 9.61 13.09
CA LEU A 213 7.66 9.53 12.39
C LEU A 213 6.54 10.51 12.80
N SER A 214 6.22 11.47 11.94
CA SER A 214 4.83 11.68 11.48
C SER A 214 4.75 12.73 10.38
N SER A 215 4.18 12.29 9.27
CA SER A 215 3.42 13.11 8.34
C SER A 215 2.15 13.61 9.04
N ASP A 216 2.02 14.92 9.24
CA ASP A 216 0.69 15.52 9.28
C ASP A 216 0.73 16.96 8.78
N SER A 217 -0.15 17.24 7.81
CA SER A 217 -0.41 18.58 7.31
C SER A 217 -1.41 19.23 8.26
N GLY A 218 -0.88 19.94 9.25
CA GLY A 218 -1.67 20.72 10.20
C GLY A 218 -0.99 22.05 10.47
N SER A 219 -1.54 23.12 9.87
CA SER A 219 -1.17 24.51 10.13
C SER A 219 -1.13 24.80 11.64
N GLY A 220 0.08 24.96 12.17
CA GLY A 220 0.33 25.38 13.54
C GLY A 220 1.81 25.72 13.66
N SER A 221 2.09 27.01 13.82
CA SER A 221 3.41 27.64 13.95
C SER A 221 4.30 26.96 15.01
N ALA A 222 4.97 25.87 14.64
CA ALA A 222 6.16 25.39 15.32
C ALA A 222 7.36 25.92 14.53
N ILE A 223 7.96 26.97 15.06
CA ILE A 223 9.25 27.49 14.62
C ILE A 223 10.22 26.32 14.71
N ASN A 224 10.49 25.68 13.58
CA ASN A 224 11.66 24.84 13.44
C ASN A 224 12.86 25.76 13.68
N ASP A 225 13.47 25.66 14.85
CA ASP A 225 14.79 26.22 15.18
C ASP A 225 15.88 25.48 14.37
N ARG A 226 15.73 25.51 13.05
CA ARG A 226 16.82 25.29 12.11
C ARG A 226 17.22 26.66 11.63
N THR A 227 18.37 27.12 12.11
CA THR A 227 19.07 28.31 11.66
C THR A 227 19.22 28.26 10.14
N GLY A 228 18.28 28.88 9.42
CA GLY A 228 18.31 28.99 7.97
C GLY A 228 19.32 30.04 7.51
N PRO A 229 19.67 30.06 6.21
CA PRO A 229 20.56 31.07 5.67
C PRO A 229 20.00 32.48 5.89
N ILE A 230 20.89 33.39 6.27
CA ILE A 230 20.57 34.78 6.59
C ILE A 230 20.86 35.65 5.36
N LEU A 231 20.03 36.65 5.13
CA LEU A 231 20.21 37.59 4.02
C LEU A 231 21.10 38.76 4.44
N PHE A 232 22.22 38.97 3.74
CA PHE A 232 23.12 40.12 3.93
C PHE A 232 23.18 41.00 2.69
N SER A 233 23.38 42.31 2.87
CA SER A 233 23.74 43.17 1.75
C SER A 233 25.17 42.89 1.32
N THR A 234 25.42 42.83 0.02
CA THR A 234 26.76 42.76 -0.58
C THR A 234 27.69 43.85 -0.04
N GLN A 235 27.18 45.07 0.17
CA GLN A 235 27.94 46.17 0.75
C GLN A 235 28.36 45.88 2.19
N THR A 236 27.47 45.34 3.01
CA THR A 236 27.80 44.97 4.40
C THR A 236 28.87 43.89 4.46
N LEU A 237 28.77 42.89 3.59
CA LEU A 237 29.76 41.81 3.50
C LEU A 237 31.14 42.34 3.09
N ASN A 238 31.18 43.24 2.10
CA ASN A 238 32.41 43.89 1.66
C ASN A 238 33.07 44.74 2.75
N LEU A 239 32.28 45.42 3.60
CA LEU A 239 32.82 46.18 4.73
C LEU A 239 33.41 45.25 5.80
N VAL A 240 32.74 44.13 6.08
CA VAL A 240 33.24 43.11 7.02
C VAL A 240 34.53 42.49 6.48
N GLU A 241 34.59 42.15 5.20
CA GLU A 241 35.81 41.64 4.53
C GLU A 241 36.95 42.65 4.59
N LYS A 242 36.67 43.92 4.35
CA LYS A 242 37.67 45.00 4.41
C LYS A 242 38.20 45.21 5.82
N ALA A 243 37.33 45.08 6.83
CA ALA A 243 37.71 45.26 8.23
C ALA A 243 38.52 44.07 8.77
N ILE A 244 38.18 42.84 8.35
CA ILE A 244 38.93 41.62 8.69
C ILE A 244 39.15 40.79 7.41
N PRO A 245 40.27 41.02 6.70
CA PRO A 245 40.62 40.25 5.51
C PRO A 245 40.96 38.79 5.86
N GLY A 246 40.51 37.84 5.04
CA GLY A 246 40.91 36.44 5.14
C GLY A 246 39.81 35.45 4.77
N SER A 247 40.13 34.16 4.72
CA SER A 247 39.19 33.11 4.33
C SER A 247 38.29 32.59 5.47
N SER A 248 38.24 33.30 6.61
CA SER A 248 37.35 32.94 7.71
C SER A 248 35.88 33.25 7.37
N SER A 249 34.96 32.51 7.99
CA SER A 249 33.53 32.72 7.82
C SER A 249 33.09 34.11 8.27
N VAL A 250 31.90 34.52 7.79
CA VAL A 250 31.30 35.80 8.16
C VAL A 250 31.04 35.87 9.66
N ASP A 251 30.59 34.77 10.26
CA ASP A 251 30.36 34.66 11.70
C ASP A 251 31.67 34.83 12.50
N GLU A 252 32.76 34.20 12.08
CA GLU A 252 34.07 34.35 12.72
C GLU A 252 34.61 35.78 12.60
N LYS A 253 34.43 36.41 11.43
CA LYS A 253 34.80 37.82 11.21
C LYS A 253 33.99 38.76 12.12
N ILE A 254 32.68 38.54 12.25
CA ILE A 254 31.83 39.34 13.15
C ILE A 254 32.28 39.17 14.60
N ARG A 255 32.57 37.95 15.06
CA ARG A 255 33.08 37.70 16.42
C ARG A 255 34.37 38.48 16.70
N LYS A 256 35.35 38.41 15.79
CA LYS A 256 36.61 39.16 15.92
C LYS A 256 36.39 40.68 15.95
N LEU A 257 35.46 41.20 15.14
CA LEU A 257 35.09 42.63 15.17
C LEU A 257 34.50 43.04 16.52
N VAL A 258 33.62 42.21 17.09
CA VAL A 258 33.02 42.43 18.41
C VAL A 258 34.10 42.43 19.51
N ASP A 259 35.02 41.47 19.49
CA ASP A 259 36.12 41.38 20.44
C ASP A 259 37.06 42.59 20.36
N MET A 260 37.40 43.03 19.14
CA MET A 260 38.19 44.23 18.92
C MET A 260 37.47 45.49 19.43
N ASN A 261 36.16 45.61 19.20
CA ASN A 261 35.35 46.73 19.71
C ASN A 261 35.32 46.74 21.25
N LYS A 262 35.17 45.56 21.87
CA LYS A 262 35.20 45.40 23.34
C LYS A 262 36.54 45.87 23.91
N LYS A 263 37.66 45.49 23.28
CA LYS A 263 39.01 45.92 23.69
C LYS A 263 39.20 47.42 23.54
N MET A 264 38.76 48.02 22.44
CA MET A 264 38.84 49.48 22.23
C MET A 264 37.99 50.24 23.26
N ARG A 265 36.78 49.76 23.59
CA ARG A 265 35.94 50.37 24.63
C ARG A 265 36.60 50.35 26.00
N GLN A 266 37.25 49.24 26.36
CA GLN A 266 38.02 49.15 27.61
C GLN A 266 39.17 50.16 27.65
N GLN A 267 39.88 50.34 26.52
CA GLN A 267 40.94 51.35 26.43
C GLN A 267 40.41 52.77 26.58
N VAL A 268 39.25 53.09 25.99
CA VAL A 268 38.60 54.41 26.15
C VAL A 268 38.19 54.62 27.61
N GLU A 269 37.56 53.64 28.25
CA GLU A 269 37.15 53.74 29.65
C GLU A 269 38.36 53.93 30.59
N GLU A 270 39.47 53.25 30.33
CA GLU A 270 40.72 53.43 31.06
C GLU A 270 41.32 54.83 30.84
N GLN A 271 41.30 55.33 29.61
CA GLN A 271 41.72 56.71 29.29
C GLN A 271 40.81 57.75 29.94
N GLU A 272 39.51 57.54 30.00
CA GLU A 272 38.57 58.43 30.70
C GLU A 272 38.83 58.44 32.21
N LYS A 273 39.06 57.27 32.81
CA LYS A 273 39.45 57.17 34.24
C LYS A 273 40.74 57.91 34.53
N THR A 274 41.74 57.80 33.66
CA THR A 274 43.02 58.51 33.84
C THR A 274 42.86 60.02 33.66
N LEU A 275 42.07 60.49 32.69
CA LEU A 275 41.75 61.92 32.51
C LEU A 275 40.94 62.47 33.68
N TYR A 276 39.97 61.71 34.19
CA TYR A 276 39.18 62.08 35.37
C TYR A 276 40.08 62.22 36.61
N ALA A 277 40.97 61.26 36.85
CA ALA A 277 41.94 61.33 37.94
C ALA A 277 42.86 62.55 37.81
N ARG A 278 43.28 62.91 36.58
CA ARG A 278 44.07 64.12 36.31
C ARG A 278 43.28 65.40 36.59
N ARG A 279 42.01 65.46 36.18
CA ARG A 279 41.12 66.62 36.41
C ARG A 279 40.81 66.80 37.90
N GLN A 280 40.61 65.71 38.63
CA GLN A 280 40.34 65.76 40.08
C GLN A 280 41.56 66.23 40.89
N ARG A 281 42.77 65.88 40.45
CA ARG A 281 44.02 66.45 41.00
C ARG A 281 44.10 67.97 40.77
N GLN A 282 43.76 68.46 39.58
CA GLN A 282 43.73 69.90 39.26
C GLN A 282 42.61 70.66 39.99
N ALA A 283 41.46 70.03 40.22
CA ALA A 283 40.35 70.63 40.96
C ALA A 283 40.67 70.81 42.45
N ASN A 284 41.36 69.85 43.07
CA ASN A 284 41.86 70.00 44.45
C ASN A 284 42.87 71.16 44.59
N ASP A 285 43.69 71.42 43.56
CA ASP A 285 44.56 72.59 43.52
C ASP A 285 43.76 73.91 43.41
N GLN A 286 42.63 73.92 42.69
CA GLN A 286 41.75 75.11 42.55
C GLN A 286 40.83 75.37 43.77
N THR A 287 40.43 74.35 44.52
CA THR A 287 39.62 74.54 45.75
C THR A 287 40.38 75.27 46.87
N SER A 288 41.70 75.36 46.78
CA SER A 288 42.50 76.22 47.67
C SER A 288 42.36 77.73 47.36
N THR A 289 41.84 78.09 46.17
CA THR A 289 41.76 79.49 45.67
C THR A 289 40.33 80.01 45.46
N ALA A 290 39.29 79.15 45.50
CA ALA A 290 37.92 79.50 45.14
C ALA A 290 36.95 79.76 46.32
N ALA A 291 37.43 79.83 47.57
CA ALA A 291 36.58 80.07 48.75
C ALA A 291 36.14 81.55 48.94
N SER A 292 36.11 82.38 47.88
CA SER A 292 35.94 83.84 47.98
C SER A 292 34.88 84.47 47.05
N ALA A 293 33.90 83.73 46.53
CA ALA A 293 32.79 84.36 45.78
C ALA A 293 31.46 83.62 46.05
N THR A 294 30.74 83.97 47.12
CA THR A 294 29.55 84.86 47.11
C THR A 294 28.58 84.55 45.96
N ALA A 295 27.47 83.86 46.21
CA ALA A 295 26.22 84.40 46.77
C ALA A 295 25.78 85.70 46.08
N ASN A 296 24.82 85.62 45.14
CA ASN A 296 23.80 86.67 44.96
C ASN A 296 22.66 86.21 44.04
N GLY A 297 21.44 86.52 44.48
CA GLY A 297 20.20 86.27 43.77
C GLY A 297 19.86 87.37 42.78
N SER A 298 19.43 86.94 41.60
CA SER A 298 18.47 87.62 40.73
C SER A 298 18.07 86.57 39.68
N LEU A 299 16.80 86.13 39.65
CA LEU A 299 16.35 85.21 38.60
C LEU A 299 16.33 85.98 37.28
N SER A 300 17.29 85.63 36.42
CA SER A 300 17.47 86.19 35.08
C SER A 300 16.21 86.06 34.22
N GLU A 301 16.10 86.89 33.19
CA GLU A 301 15.04 86.84 32.19
C GLU A 301 14.92 85.44 31.55
N GLU A 302 16.04 84.73 31.37
CA GLU A 302 16.06 83.32 30.94
C GLU A 302 15.29 82.38 31.90
N ALA A 303 15.27 82.66 33.20
CA ALA A 303 14.54 81.82 34.15
C ALA A 303 13.02 82.00 34.03
N ARG A 304 12.56 83.17 33.59
CA ARG A 304 11.14 83.41 33.28
C ARG A 304 10.73 82.75 31.96
N ASP A 305 11.58 82.81 30.94
CA ASP A 305 11.33 82.11 29.67
C ASP A 305 11.35 80.59 29.83
N ALA A 306 12.25 80.05 30.65
CA ALA A 306 12.25 78.63 31.01
C ALA A 306 10.95 78.21 31.71
N LEU A 307 10.39 79.06 32.58
CA LEU A 307 9.10 78.79 33.23
C LEU A 307 7.93 78.80 32.21
N LYS A 308 7.97 79.67 31.20
CA LYS A 308 6.95 79.72 30.14
C LYS A 308 7.02 78.51 29.23
N GLN A 309 8.22 78.09 28.82
CA GLN A 309 8.43 76.86 28.05
C GLN A 309 7.98 75.63 28.84
N LEU A 310 8.23 75.59 30.15
CA LEU A 310 7.78 74.52 31.03
C LEU A 310 6.25 74.45 31.13
N ALA A 311 5.56 75.60 31.14
CA ALA A 311 4.10 75.65 31.10
C ALA A 311 3.53 75.14 29.77
N GLU A 312 4.15 75.50 28.64
CA GLU A 312 3.75 75.01 27.31
C GLU A 312 3.96 73.50 27.18
N MET A 313 5.11 72.99 27.65
CA MET A 313 5.41 71.55 27.66
C MET A 313 4.43 70.77 28.54
N LYS A 314 4.00 71.33 29.68
CA LYS A 314 2.94 70.72 30.50
C LYS A 314 1.60 70.65 29.77
N LEU A 315 1.23 71.67 29.01
CA LEU A 315 -0.03 71.69 28.27
C LEU A 315 -0.02 70.66 27.12
N LYS A 316 1.09 70.59 26.38
CA LYS A 316 1.32 69.55 25.35
C LYS A 316 1.30 68.14 25.93
N LEU A 317 1.91 67.94 27.09
CA LEU A 317 1.85 66.66 27.80
C LEU A 317 0.41 66.30 28.15
N GLN A 318 -0.36 67.24 28.70
CA GLN A 318 -1.75 66.99 29.09
C GLN A 318 -2.65 66.71 27.87
N GLU A 319 -2.39 67.32 26.73
CA GLU A 319 -3.10 67.04 25.47
C GLU A 319 -2.77 65.64 24.93
N SER A 320 -1.48 65.27 24.93
CA SER A 320 -1.03 63.93 24.58
C SER A 320 -1.59 62.85 25.52
N GLU A 321 -1.66 63.12 26.82
CA GLU A 321 -2.28 62.22 27.80
C GLU A 321 -3.76 62.00 27.49
N ARG A 322 -4.52 63.06 27.15
CA ARG A 322 -5.91 62.93 26.72
C ARG A 322 -6.03 62.10 25.45
N GLU A 323 -5.22 62.36 24.44
CA GLU A 323 -5.23 61.59 23.19
C GLU A 323 -4.92 60.11 23.44
N ASN A 324 -3.97 59.80 24.32
CA ASN A 324 -3.64 58.44 24.71
C ASN A 324 -4.85 57.72 25.35
N THR A 325 -5.61 58.39 26.23
CA THR A 325 -6.84 57.79 26.80
C THR A 325 -7.92 57.49 25.75
N VAL A 326 -8.07 58.36 24.74
CA VAL A 326 -9.00 58.13 23.61
C VAL A 326 -8.54 56.95 22.77
N ASN A 327 -7.24 56.87 22.45
CA ASN A 327 -6.67 55.77 21.69
C ASN A 327 -6.80 54.44 22.42
N GLN A 328 -6.60 54.41 23.74
CA GLN A 328 -6.84 53.20 24.56
C GLN A 328 -8.30 52.75 24.50
N SER A 329 -9.26 53.67 24.59
CA SER A 329 -10.69 53.33 24.44
C SER A 329 -11.01 52.76 23.05
N ASN A 330 -10.41 53.32 21.99
CA ASN A 330 -10.55 52.82 20.63
C ASN A 330 -9.95 51.41 20.48
N VAL A 331 -8.78 51.15 21.05
CA VAL A 331 -8.15 49.82 21.05
C VAL A 331 -9.06 48.79 21.71
N ILE A 332 -9.57 49.06 22.91
CA ILE A 332 -10.48 48.14 23.63
C ILE A 332 -11.73 47.82 22.79
N ARG A 333 -12.30 48.84 22.12
CA ARG A 333 -13.48 48.66 21.26
C ARG A 333 -13.15 47.79 20.04
N LEU A 334 -12.01 48.04 19.40
CA LEU A 334 -11.54 47.27 18.24
C LEU A 334 -11.19 45.83 18.63
N GLU A 335 -10.53 45.60 19.76
CA GLU A 335 -10.27 44.26 20.30
C GLU A 335 -11.57 43.50 20.57
N GLY A 336 -12.58 44.17 21.12
CA GLY A 336 -13.92 43.60 21.31
C GLY A 336 -14.60 43.23 19.99
N GLN A 337 -14.45 44.04 18.93
CA GLN A 337 -14.95 43.71 17.59
C GLN A 337 -14.19 42.52 16.99
N LEU A 338 -12.85 42.53 17.08
CA LEU A 338 -11.99 41.46 16.58
C LEU A 338 -12.34 40.12 17.23
N LYS A 339 -12.56 40.11 18.55
CA LYS A 339 -12.98 38.89 19.27
C LYS A 339 -14.32 38.34 18.74
N ARG A 340 -15.30 39.21 18.48
CA ARG A 340 -16.59 38.80 17.90
C ARG A 340 -16.46 38.26 16.49
N PHE A 341 -15.65 38.92 15.64
CA PHE A 341 -15.41 38.43 14.28
C PHE A 341 -14.67 37.10 14.29
N LYS A 342 -13.68 36.91 15.17
CA LYS A 342 -12.98 35.64 15.34
C LYS A 342 -13.94 34.52 15.74
N THR A 343 -14.79 34.74 16.75
CA THR A 343 -15.79 33.72 17.13
C THR A 343 -16.81 33.44 16.02
N SER A 344 -17.19 34.46 15.24
CA SER A 344 -18.09 34.29 14.09
C SER A 344 -17.43 33.49 12.97
N GLN A 345 -16.13 33.69 12.74
CA GLN A 345 -15.35 32.93 11.76
C GLN A 345 -15.22 31.46 12.20
N GLU A 346 -14.82 31.21 13.45
CA GLU A 346 -14.68 29.86 14.01
C GLU A 346 -16.00 29.06 13.91
N GLN A 347 -17.13 29.72 14.18
CA GLN A 347 -18.46 29.13 14.01
C GLN A 347 -18.76 28.80 12.54
N GLY A 348 -18.44 29.69 11.60
CA GLY A 348 -18.63 29.45 10.17
C GLY A 348 -17.73 28.33 9.62
N GLU A 349 -16.50 28.21 10.12
CA GLU A 349 -15.58 27.12 9.78
C GLU A 349 -16.13 25.76 10.27
N LYS A 350 -16.66 25.72 11.50
CA LYS A 350 -17.32 24.54 12.05
C LYS A 350 -18.54 24.13 11.21
N GLU A 351 -19.43 25.06 10.88
CA GLU A 351 -20.61 24.81 10.05
C GLU A 351 -20.21 24.29 8.65
N THR A 352 -19.16 24.85 8.06
CA THR A 352 -18.63 24.37 6.77
C THR A 352 -18.08 22.95 6.86
N SER A 353 -17.39 22.61 7.96
CA SER A 353 -16.91 21.24 8.22
C SER A 353 -18.07 20.26 8.37
N ASP A 354 -19.09 20.63 9.14
CA ASP A 354 -20.28 19.80 9.38
C ASP A 354 -21.06 19.57 8.08
N LEU A 355 -21.26 20.61 7.26
CA LEU A 355 -21.89 20.48 5.94
C LEU A 355 -21.08 19.59 4.99
N LYS A 356 -19.75 19.68 5.00
CA LYS A 356 -18.89 18.77 4.22
C LYS A 356 -19.04 17.32 4.67
N ALA A 357 -19.11 17.07 5.98
CA ALA A 357 -19.34 15.73 6.52
C ALA A 357 -20.72 15.19 6.10
N GLN A 358 -21.78 15.98 6.25
CA GLN A 358 -23.13 15.61 5.81
C GLN A 358 -23.19 15.35 4.30
N ASN A 359 -22.51 16.16 3.49
CA ASN A 359 -22.45 15.96 2.04
C ASN A 359 -21.80 14.62 1.66
N ARG A 360 -20.75 14.20 2.39
CA ARG A 360 -20.12 12.88 2.17
C ARG A 360 -21.07 11.74 2.50
N ILE A 361 -21.83 11.85 3.59
CA ILE A 361 -22.82 10.85 3.99
C ILE A 361 -23.93 10.77 2.93
N LEU A 362 -24.51 11.91 2.54
CA LEU A 362 -25.57 11.95 1.52
C LEU A 362 -25.10 11.40 0.17
N LYS A 363 -23.85 11.64 -0.23
CA LYS A 363 -23.27 11.04 -1.44
C LYS A 363 -23.06 9.54 -1.34
N LYS A 364 -22.79 9.02 -0.15
CA LYS A 364 -22.73 7.58 0.09
C LYS A 364 -24.13 6.98 0.00
N ASP A 365 -25.10 7.55 0.72
CA ASP A 365 -26.49 7.10 0.70
C ASP A 365 -27.08 7.15 -0.72
N LEU A 366 -26.78 8.19 -1.51
CA LEU A 366 -27.19 8.29 -2.90
C LEU A 366 -26.66 7.10 -3.72
N ARG A 367 -25.37 6.79 -3.63
CA ARG A 367 -24.75 5.66 -4.33
C ARG A 367 -25.37 4.32 -3.89
N ASP A 368 -25.60 4.14 -2.60
CA ASP A 368 -26.23 2.92 -2.07
C ASP A 368 -27.68 2.76 -2.60
N LYS A 369 -28.43 3.87 -2.73
CA LYS A 369 -29.77 3.86 -3.32
C LYS A 369 -29.77 3.65 -4.84
N GLU A 370 -28.78 4.22 -5.55
CA GLU A 370 -28.58 3.98 -6.98
C GLU A 370 -28.29 2.49 -7.25
N HIS A 371 -27.40 1.88 -6.48
CA HIS A 371 -27.11 0.45 -6.55
C HIS A 371 -28.36 -0.40 -6.30
N ALA A 372 -29.11 -0.11 -5.23
CA ALA A 372 -30.36 -0.82 -4.94
C ALA A 372 -31.41 -0.66 -6.05
N LEU A 373 -31.45 0.51 -6.70
CA LEU A 373 -32.32 0.74 -7.85
C LEU A 373 -31.88 -0.07 -9.08
N GLU A 374 -30.58 -0.22 -9.32
CA GLU A 374 -30.04 -1.05 -10.40
C GLU A 374 -30.36 -2.54 -10.19
N GLU A 375 -30.17 -3.08 -8.98
CA GLU A 375 -30.58 -4.45 -8.63
C GLU A 375 -32.10 -4.65 -8.83
N ALA A 376 -32.91 -3.68 -8.40
CA ALA A 376 -34.35 -3.71 -8.60
C ALA A 376 -34.74 -3.64 -10.09
N LYS A 377 -33.99 -2.90 -10.91
CA LYS A 377 -34.19 -2.87 -12.37
C LYS A 377 -33.82 -4.20 -13.01
N GLU A 378 -32.67 -4.79 -12.66
CA GLU A 378 -32.23 -6.07 -13.21
C GLU A 378 -33.22 -7.19 -12.86
N THR A 379 -33.64 -7.29 -11.60
CA THR A 379 -34.69 -8.24 -11.18
C THR A 379 -36.01 -8.00 -11.94
N ASN A 380 -36.40 -6.75 -12.18
CA ASN A 380 -37.58 -6.44 -13.00
C ASN A 380 -37.40 -6.92 -14.45
N THR A 381 -36.25 -6.69 -15.08
CA THR A 381 -35.97 -7.17 -16.46
C THR A 381 -36.03 -8.70 -16.57
N HIS A 382 -35.53 -9.41 -15.56
CA HIS A 382 -35.64 -10.88 -15.51
C HIS A 382 -37.09 -11.35 -15.38
N LEU A 383 -37.88 -10.69 -14.53
CA LEU A 383 -39.31 -10.98 -14.39
C LEU A 383 -40.08 -10.68 -15.68
N GLN A 384 -39.82 -9.55 -16.34
CA GLN A 384 -40.40 -9.20 -17.63
C GLN A 384 -40.06 -10.26 -18.68
N SER A 385 -38.80 -10.68 -18.77
CA SER A 385 -38.36 -11.74 -19.70
C SER A 385 -39.08 -13.06 -19.43
N ARG A 386 -39.28 -13.43 -18.16
CA ARG A 386 -40.04 -14.64 -17.77
C ARG A 386 -41.52 -14.53 -18.13
N LEU A 387 -42.14 -13.37 -17.90
CA LEU A 387 -43.53 -13.10 -18.29
C LEU A 387 -43.70 -13.17 -19.80
N GLU A 388 -42.75 -12.64 -20.58
CA GLU A 388 -42.78 -12.70 -22.04
C GLU A 388 -42.69 -14.14 -22.55
N LYS A 389 -41.82 -14.96 -21.97
CA LYS A 389 -41.77 -16.41 -22.27
C LYS A 389 -43.10 -17.11 -22.01
N ILE A 390 -43.75 -16.84 -20.87
CA ILE A 390 -45.07 -17.39 -20.54
C ILE A 390 -46.15 -16.88 -21.50
N ARG A 391 -46.09 -15.60 -21.88
CA ARG A 391 -47.03 -15.02 -22.84
C ARG A 391 -46.89 -15.66 -24.21
N ASN A 392 -45.67 -15.93 -24.65
CA ASN A 392 -45.38 -16.57 -25.92
C ASN A 392 -45.78 -18.04 -25.93
N SER A 393 -45.55 -18.78 -24.83
CA SER A 393 -46.02 -20.17 -24.72
C SER A 393 -47.54 -20.29 -24.72
N ARG A 394 -48.26 -19.31 -24.16
CA ARG A 394 -49.73 -19.25 -24.20
C ARG A 394 -50.31 -18.87 -25.57
N ARG A 395 -49.49 -18.30 -26.47
CA ARG A 395 -49.90 -17.84 -27.81
C ARG A 395 -49.64 -18.84 -28.92
N GLN A 396 -48.95 -19.96 -28.67
CA GLN A 396 -48.90 -21.06 -29.63
C GLN A 396 -50.24 -21.81 -29.58
N PRO A 397 -51.04 -21.79 -30.66
CA PRO A 397 -52.20 -22.68 -30.75
C PRO A 397 -51.70 -24.12 -30.92
N VAL A 398 -52.34 -25.03 -30.19
CA VAL A 398 -52.17 -26.49 -30.32
C VAL A 398 -52.54 -26.93 -31.73
#